data_AF-A0A2L2Z6B3-F1
#
_entry.id   AF-A0A2L2Z6B3-F1
#
_cell.length_a   1.000
_cell.length_b   1.000
_cell.length_c   1.000
_cell.angle_alpha   90.00
_cell.angle_beta   90.00
_cell.angle_gamma   90.00
#
_symmetry.space_group_name_H-M   'P 1'
#
loop_
_entity.id
_entity.type
_entity.pdbx_description
1 polymer ?
#
loop_
_entity_poly.entity_id
_entity_poly.type
_entity_poly.pdbx_seq_one_letter_code
_entity_poly.pdbx_strand_id
1 'polypeptide(L)' 'ICTWNACGIRVKIAEFRLFVLDYNPDNILIQESSLKPEQTANITNYTCYRNDRPAGRQVYGGTC' A
#
# COMPACT_ATOMS: atom_id res chain seq x y z
N ILE A 1 14.93 -4.56 0.55
CA ILE A 1 13.64 -4.41 -0.18
C ILE A 1 12.57 -5.13 0.61
N CYS A 2 11.48 -4.44 0.98
CA CYS A 2 10.36 -5.00 1.76
C CYS A 2 9.12 -5.18 0.85
N THR A 3 8.46 -6.35 0.92
CA THR A 3 7.23 -6.64 0.16
C THR A 3 6.12 -7.06 1.11
N TRP A 4 4.93 -6.48 0.97
CA TRP A 4 3.80 -6.80 1.85
C TRP A 4 2.46 -6.74 1.11
N ASN A 5 1.63 -7.78 1.28
CA ASN A 5 0.22 -7.73 0.93
C ASN A 5 -0.56 -7.14 2.12
N ALA A 6 -1.06 -5.91 1.95
CA ALA A 6 -1.70 -5.18 3.04
C ALA A 6 -3.11 -5.69 3.37
N CYS A 7 -3.78 -6.36 2.42
CA CYS A 7 -5.23 -6.66 2.48
C CYS A 7 -6.04 -5.44 2.96
N GLY A 8 -5.76 -4.28 2.36
CA GLY A 8 -6.27 -2.98 2.79
C GLY A 8 -5.34 -2.25 3.77
N ILE A 9 -4.64 -1.23 3.28
CA ILE A 9 -3.65 -0.49 4.08
C ILE A 9 -4.28 0.49 5.07
N ARG A 10 -5.54 0.87 4.86
CA ARG A 10 -6.21 1.96 5.60
C ARG A 10 -6.19 1.78 7.12
N VAL A 11 -6.53 0.58 7.58
CA VAL A 11 -6.60 0.27 9.01
C VAL A 11 -5.22 0.08 9.64
N LYS A 12 -4.19 -0.18 8.81
CA LYS A 12 -2.82 -0.50 9.24
C LYS A 12 -1.83 0.64 8.99
N ILE A 13 -2.29 1.80 8.51
CA ILE A 13 -1.40 2.88 8.07
C ILE A 13 -0.55 3.45 9.21
N ALA A 14 -1.09 3.46 10.44
CA ALA A 14 -0.35 3.93 11.62
C ALA A 14 0.79 2.98 11.98
N GLU A 15 0.49 1.68 12.11
CA GLU A 15 1.50 0.63 12.37
C GLU A 15 2.54 0.56 11.26
N PHE A 16 2.10 0.68 10.00
CA PHE A 16 2.99 0.71 8.85
C PHE A 16 3.94 1.90 8.87
N ARG A 17 3.48 3.09 9.30
CA ARG A 17 4.37 4.25 9.48
C ARG A 17 5.42 4.02 10.56
N LEU A 18 5.06 3.38 11.67
CA LEU A 18 6.01 3.00 12.71
C LEU A 18 7.06 2.02 12.16
N PHE A 19 6.61 0.99 11.43
CA PHE A 19 7.52 0.05 10.77
C PHE A 19 8.51 0.75 9.84
N VAL A 20 8.05 1.68 9.00
CA VAL A 20 8.94 2.42 8.09
C VAL A 20 9.92 3.31 8.85
N LEU A 21 9.51 3.89 9.97
CA LEU A 21 10.38 4.72 10.80
C LEU A 21 11.46 3.89 11.51
N ASP A 22 11.09 2.71 12.04
CA ASP A 22 11.99 1.85 12.80
C ASP A 22 13.00 1.11 11.90
N TYR A 23 12.53 0.59 10.76
CA TYR A 23 13.34 -0.26 9.88
C TYR A 23 13.97 0.50 8.71
N ASN A 24 13.47 1.70 8.38
CA ASN A 24 13.96 2.57 7.30
C ASN A 24 14.35 1.84 6.00
N PRO A 25 13.44 1.06 5.37
CA PRO A 25 13.75 0.29 4.18
C PRO A 25 13.89 1.17 2.93
N ASP A 26 14.90 0.96 2.07
CA ASP A 26 15.06 1.78 0.85
C ASP A 26 13.85 1.73 -0.10
N ASN A 27 13.28 0.52 -0.27
CA ASN A 27 12.17 0.25 -1.18
C ASN A 27 11.10 -0.59 -0.48
N ILE A 28 9.84 -0.17 -0.63
CA ILE A 28 8.65 -0.85 -0.09
C ILE A 28 7.67 -1.14 -1.22
N LEU A 29 7.27 -2.40 -1.36
CA LEU A 29 6.25 -2.84 -2.32
C LEU A 29 5.00 -3.27 -1.58
N ILE A 30 3.87 -2.62 -1.88
CA ILE A 30 2.58 -2.89 -1.24
C ILE A 30 1.60 -3.45 -2.27
N GLN A 31 1.01 -4.60 -1.97
CA GLN A 31 -0.07 -5.21 -2.73
C GLN A 31 -1.40 -5.08 -1.97
N GLU A 32 -2.51 -5.15 -2.71
CA GLU A 32 -3.88 -5.04 -2.18
C GLU A 32 -4.06 -3.86 -1.21
N SER A 33 -3.54 -2.68 -1.56
CA SER A 33 -3.67 -1.48 -0.71
C SER A 33 -5.14 -1.08 -0.46
N SER A 34 -6.06 -1.48 -1.36
CA SER A 34 -7.49 -1.14 -1.34
C SER A 34 -7.73 0.39 -1.24
N LEU A 35 -6.78 1.17 -1.74
CA LEU A 35 -6.92 2.61 -1.86
C LEU A 35 -7.74 2.95 -3.09
N LYS A 36 -8.68 3.88 -2.94
CA LYS A 36 -9.34 4.51 -4.08
C LYS A 36 -8.41 5.54 -4.73
N PRO A 37 -8.60 5.90 -6.01
CA PRO A 37 -7.78 6.89 -6.69
C PRO A 37 -7.66 8.23 -5.95
N GLU A 38 -8.71 8.65 -5.25
CA GLU A 38 -8.76 9.92 -4.50
C GLU A 38 -7.98 9.87 -3.18
N GLN A 39 -7.54 8.67 -2.76
CA GLN A 39 -7.00 8.42 -1.44
C GLN A 39 -5.49 8.20 -1.52
N THR A 40 -4.72 8.77 -0.59
CA THR A 40 -3.26 8.63 -0.59
C THR A 40 -2.77 7.94 0.68
N ALA A 41 -1.69 7.18 0.55
CA ALA A 41 -0.94 6.63 1.68
C ALA A 41 0.46 7.26 1.66
N ASN A 42 0.51 8.58 1.88
CA ASN A 42 1.78 9.28 1.84
C ASN A 42 2.64 8.94 3.07
N ILE A 43 3.92 8.69 2.82
CA ILE A 43 4.96 8.44 3.82
C ILE A 43 6.03 9.50 3.62
N THR A 44 6.36 10.24 4.67
CA THR A 44 7.39 11.26 4.63
C THR A 44 8.72 10.65 4.18
N ASN A 45 9.44 11.34 3.30
CA ASN A 45 10.74 10.93 2.73
C ASN A 45 10.68 9.76 1.73
N TYR A 46 9.49 9.30 1.34
CA TYR A 46 9.33 8.30 0.29
C TYR A 46 8.57 8.88 -0.90
N THR A 47 9.04 8.59 -2.11
CA THR A 47 8.27 8.82 -3.33
C THR A 47 7.34 7.64 -3.56
N CYS A 48 6.04 7.89 -3.58
CA CYS A 48 5.03 6.85 -3.79
C CYS A 48 4.68 6.75 -5.28
N TYR A 49 4.91 5.58 -5.86
CA TYR A 49 4.42 5.21 -7.18
C TYR A 49 3.25 4.24 -7.00
N ARG A 50 2.12 4.53 -7.65
CA ARG A 50 0.90 3.73 -7.53
C ARG A 50 0.36 3.36 -8.90
N ASN A 51 -0.17 2.15 -8.99
CA ASN A 51 -0.99 1.71 -10.10
C ASN A 51 -2.38 1.36 -9.57
N ASP A 52 -3.35 2.24 -9.82
CA ASP A 52 -4.73 2.04 -9.38
C ASP A 52 -5.45 1.03 -10.26
N ARG A 53 -6.41 0.31 -9.68
CA ARG A 53 -7.33 -0.51 -10.48
C ARG A 53 -8.20 0.42 -11.34
N PRO A 54 -8.40 0.13 -12.64
CA PRO A 54 -9.29 0.91 -13.49
C PRO A 54 -10.68 1.02 -12.85
N ALA A 55 -11.19 2.24 -12.69
CA ALA A 55 -12.54 2.47 -12.19
C ALA A 55 -13.55 1.76 -13.10
N GLY A 56 -14.41 0.91 -12.53
CA GLY A 56 -15.48 0.21 -13.27
C GLY A 56 -15.27 -1.29 -13.53
N ARG A 57 -14.13 -1.89 -13.15
CA ARG A 57 -13.98 -3.35 -13.10
C ARG A 57 -13.72 -3.83 -11.68
N GLN A 58 -14.78 -4.24 -10.98
CA GLN A 58 -14.62 -5.11 -9.81
C GLN A 58 -14.12 -6.46 -10.31
N VAL A 59 -12.81 -6.67 -10.20
CA VAL A 59 -12.20 -7.98 -10.41
C VAL A 59 -11.76 -8.49 -9.05
N TYR A 60 -12.46 -9.51 -8.56
CA TYR A 60 -12.05 -10.29 -7.41
C TYR A 60 -11.21 -11.44 -7.95
N GLY A 61 -9.94 -11.45 -7.58
CA GLY A 61 -9.01 -12.53 -7.90
C GLY A 61 -8.30 -12.91 -6.62
N GLY A 62 -8.67 -14.07 -6.08
CA GLY A 62 -7.99 -14.74 -4.99
C GLY A 62 -8.11 -16.23 -5.28
N THR A 63 -7.01 -16.85 -5.68
CA THR A 63 -6.90 -18.31 -5.69
C THR A 63 -6.57 -18.76 -4.27
N CYS A 64 -7.36 -19.70 -3.76
CA CYS A 64 -7.11 -20.42 -2.51
C CYS A 64 -5.75 -21.13 -2.54
#